data_AF-A0A3Q0E1K5-F1
#
_entry.id   AF-A0A3Q0E1K5-F1
#
_cell.length_a   1.000
_cell.length_b   1.000
_cell.length_c   1.000
_cell.angle_alpha   90.00
_cell.angle_beta   90.00
_cell.angle_gamma   90.00
#
_symmetry.space_group_name_H-M   'P 1'
#
loop_
_entity.id
_entity.type
_entity.pdbx_description
1 polymer ?
#
loop_
_entity_poly.entity_id
_entity_poly.type
_entity_poly.pdbx_seq_one_letter_code
_entity_poly.pdbx_strand_id
1 'polypeptide(L)'
;LQADSDADSISLELRKPDGTLVSFTADFRKDVKIFRALILGELEKGQSQFQALCFVTRLHHNEIIPSEAMAKLRQKNPRAVRQAEEVRGLEQLHMDVAVNFSQGGLLSPHLHNVCAEAVDAIYTRQEDVRFWLEQGVDSSVFEALPKASEQAVLPRCRQVGDRGKPCVCRYGLSLAWYPCMLKYCHSRDRPAPYKCGIRSCQKSYSFDFYVPQRQLCLWDEDP
;
A
#
# COMPACT_ATOMS: atom_id res chain seq x y z
N LEU A 1 -11.04 -3.66 9.08
CA LEU A 1 -11.22 -4.48 7.86
C LEU A 1 -12.70 -4.47 7.50
N GLN A 2 -13.01 -3.89 6.35
CA GLN A 2 -14.35 -3.69 5.81
C GLN A 2 -14.34 -4.12 4.34
N ALA A 3 -15.50 -4.51 3.82
CA ALA A 3 -15.68 -4.81 2.41
C ALA A 3 -16.89 -4.04 1.91
N ASP A 4 -16.75 -3.42 0.76
CA ASP A 4 -17.82 -2.77 0.02
C ASP A 4 -18.06 -3.61 -1.23
N SER A 5 -19.20 -4.30 -1.27
CA SER A 5 -19.55 -5.15 -2.42
C SER A 5 -20.04 -4.34 -3.61
N ASP A 6 -20.56 -3.12 -3.38
CA ASP A 6 -21.08 -2.25 -4.44
C ASP A 6 -19.93 -1.50 -5.13
N ALA A 7 -18.93 -1.07 -4.36
CA ALA A 7 -17.68 -0.52 -4.91
C ALA A 7 -16.70 -1.60 -5.40
N ASP A 8 -16.95 -2.87 -5.05
CA ASP A 8 -16.03 -4.00 -5.22
C ASP A 8 -14.63 -3.67 -4.67
N SER A 9 -14.59 -3.36 -3.36
CA SER A 9 -13.37 -2.98 -2.67
C SER A 9 -13.29 -3.50 -1.23
N ILE A 10 -12.07 -3.53 -0.70
CA ILE A 10 -11.77 -3.91 0.68
C ILE A 10 -10.86 -2.86 1.29
N SER A 11 -11.17 -2.44 2.52
CA SER A 11 -10.35 -1.52 3.29
C SER A 11 -9.92 -2.12 4.63
N LEU A 12 -8.64 -1.99 4.97
CA LEU A 12 -8.04 -2.43 6.21
C LEU A 12 -7.34 -1.24 6.87
N GLU A 13 -7.55 -1.09 8.17
CA GLU A 13 -6.87 -0.08 8.97
C GLU A 13 -6.13 -0.78 10.10
N LEU A 14 -4.91 -0.34 10.37
CA LEU A 14 -4.06 -0.84 11.42
C LEU A 14 -3.31 0.32 12.08
N ARG A 15 -3.07 0.21 13.38
CA ARG A 15 -2.24 1.16 14.13
C ARG A 15 -0.93 0.46 14.49
N LYS A 16 0.20 1.05 14.07
CA LYS A 16 1.53 0.57 14.45
C LYS A 16 1.82 0.90 15.93
N PRO A 17 2.78 0.21 16.58
CA PRO A 17 3.17 0.51 17.96
C PRO A 17 3.66 1.95 18.17
N ASP A 18 4.28 2.55 17.14
CA ASP A 18 4.73 3.94 17.11
C ASP A 18 3.57 4.96 16.96
N GLY A 19 2.32 4.50 16.90
CA GLY A 19 1.14 5.34 16.75
C GLY A 19 0.76 5.67 15.31
N THR A 20 1.59 5.32 14.32
CA THR A 20 1.30 5.52 12.90
C THR A 20 -0.01 4.82 12.53
N LEU A 21 -0.90 5.53 11.83
CA LEU A 21 -2.12 4.96 11.26
C LEU A 21 -1.85 4.51 9.83
N VAL A 22 -2.03 3.23 9.57
CA VAL A 22 -1.87 2.65 8.24
C VAL A 22 -3.23 2.23 7.71
N SER A 23 -3.50 2.61 6.47
CA SER A 23 -4.69 2.19 5.71
C SER A 23 -4.24 1.43 4.47
N PHE A 24 -4.92 0.34 4.18
CA PHE A 24 -4.76 -0.45 2.96
C PHE A 24 -6.13 -0.56 2.30
N THR A 25 -6.23 -0.19 1.03
CA THR A 25 -7.44 -0.34 0.23
C THR A 25 -7.13 -1.14 -1.02
N ALA A 26 -7.90 -2.19 -1.29
CA ALA A 26 -7.88 -2.95 -2.53
C ALA A 26 -9.16 -2.64 -3.31
N ASP A 27 -9.01 -2.04 -4.49
CA ASP A 27 -10.06 -1.76 -5.46
C ASP A 27 -9.97 -2.79 -6.58
N PHE A 28 -10.88 -3.77 -6.56
CA PHE A 28 -10.89 -4.86 -7.54
C PHE A 28 -11.45 -4.42 -8.89
N ARG A 29 -12.28 -3.37 -8.92
CA ARG A 29 -12.83 -2.84 -10.18
C ARG A 29 -11.75 -2.16 -11.03
N LYS A 30 -10.75 -1.57 -10.38
CA LYS A 30 -9.64 -0.87 -11.03
C LYS A 30 -8.32 -1.65 -11.02
N ASP A 31 -8.28 -2.81 -10.38
CA ASP A 31 -7.02 -3.54 -10.10
C ASP A 31 -5.97 -2.64 -9.42
N VAL A 32 -6.37 -1.86 -8.43
CA VAL A 32 -5.52 -0.92 -7.70
C VAL A 32 -5.47 -1.27 -6.22
N LYS A 33 -4.28 -1.22 -5.62
CA LYS A 33 -4.11 -1.23 -4.17
C LYS A 33 -3.41 0.04 -3.68
N ILE A 34 -3.96 0.63 -2.62
CA ILE A 34 -3.53 1.91 -2.05
C ILE A 34 -3.10 1.65 -0.61
N PHE A 35 -1.87 2.01 -0.28
CA PHE A 35 -1.37 2.08 1.08
C PHE A 35 -1.28 3.55 1.49
N ARG A 36 -1.74 3.86 2.69
CA ARG A 36 -1.50 5.14 3.35
C ARG A 36 -0.78 4.89 4.66
N ALA A 37 0.22 5.70 4.96
CA ALA A 37 0.82 5.78 6.28
C ALA A 37 0.72 7.22 6.79
N LEU A 38 -0.02 7.43 7.88
CA LEU A 38 -0.08 8.68 8.62
C LEU A 38 0.86 8.59 9.81
N ILE A 39 2.08 9.09 9.63
CA ILE A 39 3.21 9.00 10.56
C ILE A 39 3.14 10.19 11.50
N LEU A 40 3.09 9.92 12.80
CA LEU A 40 3.07 10.97 13.82
C LEU A 40 4.46 11.61 13.92
N GLY A 41 4.50 12.92 14.11
CA GLY A 41 5.75 13.64 14.32
C GLY A 41 6.41 13.26 15.64
N GLU A 42 7.73 13.01 15.61
CA GLU A 42 8.54 12.84 16.80
C GLU A 42 9.09 14.19 17.27
N LEU A 43 8.56 14.71 18.38
CA LEU A 43 8.99 16.00 18.97
C LEU A 43 10.49 16.00 19.28
N GLU A 44 11.06 14.89 19.75
CA GLU A 44 12.49 14.72 20.03
C GLU A 44 13.37 14.88 18.78
N LYS A 45 12.83 14.59 17.59
CA LYS A 45 13.50 14.78 16.30
C LYS A 45 13.23 16.15 15.68
N GLY A 46 12.46 17.01 16.37
CA GLY A 46 12.07 18.34 15.93
C GLY A 46 10.83 18.36 15.04
N GLN A 47 9.99 17.32 15.07
CA GLN A 47 8.75 17.26 14.29
C GLN A 47 7.54 17.58 15.18
N SER A 48 6.80 18.63 14.82
CA SER A 48 5.57 19.03 15.52
C SER A 48 4.29 18.63 14.77
N GLN A 49 4.41 18.16 13.54
CA GLN A 49 3.29 17.79 12.66
C GLN A 49 3.44 16.33 12.20
N PHE A 50 2.31 15.73 11.82
CA PHE A 50 2.30 14.43 11.17
C PHE A 50 2.79 14.55 9.72
N GLN A 51 3.24 13.45 9.15
CA GLN A 51 3.51 13.30 7.72
C GLN A 51 2.66 12.17 7.18
N ALA A 52 2.14 12.32 5.98
CA ALA A 52 1.37 11.28 5.32
C ALA A 52 2.09 10.83 4.04
N LEU A 53 2.15 9.52 3.84
CA LEU A 53 2.66 8.90 2.63
C LEU A 53 1.55 8.07 2.01
N CYS A 54 1.43 8.09 0.69
CA CYS A 54 0.58 7.18 -0.06
C CYS A 54 1.37 6.43 -1.12
N PHE A 55 1.15 5.11 -1.19
CA PHE A 55 1.75 4.23 -2.19
C PHE A 55 0.63 3.53 -2.96
N VAL A 56 0.58 3.75 -4.26
CA VAL A 56 -0.44 3.21 -5.18
C VAL A 56 0.24 2.23 -6.10
N THR A 57 -0.26 1.00 -6.15
CA THR A 57 0.31 -0.06 -7.01
C THR A 57 -0.80 -0.90 -7.62
N ARG A 58 -0.46 -1.71 -8.62
CA ARG A 58 -1.41 -2.68 -9.16
C ARG A 58 -1.78 -3.74 -8.13
N LEU A 59 -3.07 -4.06 -8.07
CA LEU A 59 -3.57 -5.22 -7.35
C LEU A 59 -3.47 -6.45 -8.26
N HIS A 60 -2.68 -7.45 -7.87
CA HIS A 60 -2.64 -8.72 -8.59
C HIS A 60 -3.69 -9.69 -8.06
N HIS A 61 -4.07 -10.65 -8.92
CA HIS A 61 -4.97 -11.72 -8.53
C HIS A 61 -4.43 -12.49 -7.31
N ASN A 62 -5.33 -13.02 -6.47
CA ASN A 62 -4.97 -13.87 -5.32
C ASN A 62 -4.05 -13.21 -4.28
N GLU A 63 -3.87 -11.89 -4.32
CA GLU A 63 -3.22 -11.16 -3.23
C GLU A 63 -4.12 -11.15 -2.00
N ILE A 64 -5.40 -10.86 -2.17
CA ILE A 64 -6.43 -10.81 -1.13
C ILE A 64 -7.70 -11.52 -1.62
N ILE A 65 -8.52 -12.05 -0.71
CA ILE A 65 -9.81 -12.63 -1.11
C ILE A 65 -10.74 -11.56 -1.73
N PRO A 66 -11.64 -11.92 -2.66
CA PRO A 66 -12.59 -10.97 -3.25
C PRO A 66 -13.49 -10.29 -2.21
N SER A 67 -13.98 -9.09 -2.55
CA SER A 67 -14.88 -8.28 -1.71
C SER A 67 -16.10 -9.07 -1.20
N GLU A 68 -16.76 -9.84 -2.08
CA GLU A 68 -17.93 -10.65 -1.74
C GLU A 68 -17.61 -11.73 -0.67
N ALA A 69 -16.44 -12.36 -0.80
CA ALA A 69 -15.98 -13.35 0.17
C ALA A 69 -15.64 -12.70 1.51
N MET A 70 -15.04 -11.51 1.49
CA MET A 70 -14.75 -10.71 2.67
C MET A 70 -16.03 -10.26 3.38
N ALA A 71 -17.04 -9.80 2.63
CA ALA A 71 -18.33 -9.39 3.16
C ALA A 71 -19.03 -10.56 3.88
N LYS A 72 -19.09 -11.74 3.24
CA LYS A 72 -19.63 -12.97 3.85
C LYS A 72 -18.85 -13.39 5.10
N LEU A 73 -17.52 -13.27 5.08
CA LEU A 73 -16.67 -13.56 6.24
C LEU A 73 -17.01 -12.63 7.42
N ARG A 74 -17.13 -11.32 7.17
CA ARG A 74 -17.42 -10.31 8.20
C ARG A 74 -18.87 -10.36 8.69
N GLN A 75 -19.83 -10.74 7.85
CA GLN A 75 -21.19 -11.01 8.29
C GLN A 75 -21.24 -12.13 9.33
N LYS A 76 -20.50 -13.23 9.08
CA LYS A 76 -20.43 -14.37 10.01
C LYS A 76 -19.55 -14.10 11.23
N ASN A 77 -18.49 -13.31 11.06
CA ASN A 77 -17.49 -13.04 12.09
C ASN A 77 -17.10 -11.55 12.11
N PRO A 78 -17.94 -10.65 12.63
CA PRO A 78 -17.77 -9.20 12.47
C PRO A 78 -16.43 -8.68 13.00
N ARG A 79 -16.01 -9.16 14.16
CA ARG A 79 -14.82 -8.68 14.88
C ARG A 79 -13.65 -9.66 14.91
N ALA A 80 -13.74 -10.78 14.18
CA ALA A 80 -12.66 -11.76 14.22
C ALA A 80 -11.38 -11.19 13.59
N VAL A 81 -10.30 -11.26 14.35
CA VAL A 81 -8.92 -11.09 13.91
C VAL A 81 -8.24 -12.43 14.21
N ARG A 82 -7.55 -13.00 13.23
CA ARG A 82 -6.85 -14.28 13.42
C ARG A 82 -5.35 -14.04 13.44
N GLN A 83 -4.60 -15.05 13.83
CA GLN A 83 -3.17 -15.08 13.53
C GLN A 83 -2.97 -15.43 12.06
N ALA A 84 -1.89 -14.94 11.47
CA ALA A 84 -1.50 -15.33 10.12
C ALA A 84 -1.14 -16.81 10.12
N GLU A 85 -1.75 -17.56 9.19
CA GLU A 85 -1.44 -18.97 8.95
C GLU A 85 -0.22 -19.12 8.03
N GLU A 86 0.06 -18.07 7.25
CA GLU A 86 1.17 -18.00 6.29
C GLU A 86 1.84 -16.63 6.40
N VAL A 87 3.18 -16.63 6.48
CA VAL A 87 3.98 -15.40 6.41
C VAL A 87 4.51 -15.30 4.98
N ARG A 88 3.99 -14.35 4.22
CA ARG A 88 4.45 -14.06 2.85
C ARG A 88 5.74 -13.25 2.91
N GLY A 89 6.60 -13.46 1.92
CA GLY A 89 7.89 -12.77 1.80
C GLY A 89 7.76 -11.25 1.70
N LEU A 90 8.83 -10.56 2.08
CA LEU A 90 8.97 -9.11 1.92
C LEU A 90 8.87 -8.73 0.44
N GLU A 91 7.99 -7.79 0.11
CA GLU A 91 7.91 -7.21 -1.23
C GLU A 91 8.64 -5.86 -1.25
N GLN A 92 9.68 -5.76 -2.09
CA GLN A 92 10.42 -4.52 -2.29
C GLN A 92 9.85 -3.79 -3.51
N LEU A 93 9.45 -2.53 -3.30
CA LEU A 93 8.75 -1.71 -4.28
C LEU A 93 9.53 -0.42 -4.48
N HIS A 94 10.01 -0.20 -5.70
CA HIS A 94 10.71 1.02 -6.09
C HIS A 94 9.67 1.99 -6.65
N MET A 95 9.40 3.06 -5.93
CA MET A 95 8.36 4.03 -6.25
C MET A 95 9.01 5.24 -6.94
N ASP A 96 9.15 5.14 -8.26
CA ASP A 96 9.91 6.09 -9.10
C ASP A 96 9.03 7.10 -9.84
N VAL A 97 7.73 7.13 -9.54
CA VAL A 97 6.76 8.04 -10.15
C VAL A 97 5.86 8.64 -9.07
N ALA A 98 5.61 9.95 -9.12
CA ALA A 98 4.61 10.62 -8.31
C ALA A 98 3.26 10.63 -9.03
N VAL A 99 2.18 10.63 -8.24
CA VAL A 99 0.79 10.67 -8.73
C VAL A 99 0.17 12.02 -8.37
N ASN A 100 -0.39 12.71 -9.36
CA ASN A 100 -1.11 13.95 -9.16
C ASN A 100 -2.42 13.68 -8.41
N PHE A 101 -2.53 14.17 -7.17
CA PHE A 101 -3.71 13.98 -6.33
C PHE A 101 -5.02 14.41 -7.00
N SER A 102 -5.03 15.55 -7.69
CA SER A 102 -6.24 16.10 -8.34
C SER A 102 -6.80 15.22 -9.45
N GLN A 103 -5.94 14.39 -10.06
CA GLN A 103 -6.30 13.46 -11.12
C GLN A 103 -6.25 12.00 -10.65
N GLY A 104 -5.84 11.73 -9.41
CA GLY A 104 -5.66 10.37 -8.89
C GLY A 104 -6.96 9.56 -8.83
N GLY A 105 -8.12 10.22 -8.83
CA GLY A 105 -9.43 9.57 -9.01
C GLY A 105 -9.57 8.77 -10.32
N LEU A 106 -8.77 9.09 -11.35
CA LEU A 106 -8.72 8.34 -12.61
C LEU A 106 -8.12 6.93 -12.42
N LEU A 107 -7.23 6.76 -11.45
CA LEU A 107 -6.69 5.44 -11.05
C LEU A 107 -7.72 4.67 -10.23
N SER A 108 -8.21 5.30 -9.17
CA SER A 108 -9.24 4.73 -8.30
C SER A 108 -10.00 5.85 -7.60
N PRO A 109 -11.34 5.78 -7.50
CA PRO A 109 -12.13 6.77 -6.77
C PRO A 109 -11.78 6.82 -5.28
N HIS A 110 -11.19 5.75 -4.73
CA HIS A 110 -10.78 5.68 -3.33
C HIS A 110 -9.57 6.58 -3.02
N LEU A 111 -8.78 6.98 -4.03
CA LEU A 111 -7.55 7.73 -3.83
C LEU A 111 -7.81 9.09 -3.16
N HIS A 112 -8.86 9.81 -3.54
CA HIS A 112 -9.17 11.11 -2.93
C HIS A 112 -9.45 11.02 -1.43
N ASN A 113 -10.15 9.97 -1.00
CA ASN A 113 -10.52 9.80 0.41
C ASN A 113 -9.36 9.21 1.22
N VAL A 114 -8.63 8.26 0.64
CA VAL A 114 -7.53 7.58 1.34
C VAL A 114 -6.30 8.48 1.40
N CYS A 115 -5.95 9.19 0.33
CA CYS A 115 -4.69 9.94 0.26
C CYS A 115 -4.84 11.44 0.50
N ALA A 116 -5.96 11.90 1.06
CA ALA A 116 -6.24 13.32 1.30
C ALA A 116 -5.16 14.01 2.14
N GLU A 117 -4.56 13.32 3.11
CA GLU A 117 -3.49 13.89 3.94
C GLU A 117 -2.11 13.87 3.27
N ALA A 118 -1.96 13.12 2.16
CA ALA A 118 -0.69 12.82 1.49
C ALA A 118 -0.57 13.49 0.11
N VAL A 119 -1.21 14.64 -0.10
CA VAL A 119 -1.34 15.31 -1.41
C VAL A 119 0.00 15.42 -2.17
N ASP A 120 1.08 15.75 -1.45
CA ASP A 120 2.43 15.94 -2.03
C ASP A 120 3.32 14.69 -1.96
N ALA A 121 2.79 13.55 -1.51
CA ALA A 121 3.54 12.34 -1.21
C ALA A 121 2.78 11.07 -1.64
N ILE A 122 2.24 11.09 -2.87
CA ILE A 122 1.58 9.95 -3.51
C ILE A 122 2.51 9.37 -4.56
N TYR A 123 2.89 8.11 -4.39
CA TYR A 123 3.89 7.46 -5.22
C TYR A 123 3.36 6.20 -5.88
N THR A 124 3.87 5.91 -7.07
CA THR A 124 3.64 4.66 -7.80
C THR A 124 4.91 4.17 -8.49
N ARG A 125 4.83 3.00 -9.15
CA ARG A 125 5.93 2.37 -9.88
C ARG A 125 5.77 2.59 -11.37
N GLN A 126 6.87 2.80 -12.08
CA GLN A 126 6.89 2.92 -13.54
C GLN A 126 6.30 1.69 -14.25
N GLU A 127 6.40 0.50 -13.65
CA GLU A 127 5.78 -0.71 -14.19
C GLU A 127 4.25 -0.70 -14.11
N ASP A 128 3.68 -0.12 -13.05
CA ASP A 128 2.23 0.01 -12.89
C ASP A 128 1.66 1.12 -13.79
N VAL A 129 2.42 2.20 -13.98
CA VAL A 129 2.07 3.28 -14.92
C VAL A 129 1.81 2.73 -16.31
N ARG A 130 2.68 1.85 -16.83
CA ARG A 130 2.49 1.24 -18.16
C ARG A 130 1.15 0.51 -18.26
N PHE A 131 0.80 -0.27 -17.24
CA PHE A 131 -0.48 -0.96 -17.17
C PHE A 131 -1.66 0.02 -17.20
N TRP A 132 -1.63 1.10 -16.42
CA TRP A 132 -2.76 2.06 -16.38
C TRP A 132 -2.88 2.90 -17.64
N LEU A 133 -1.77 3.26 -18.29
CA LEU A 133 -1.78 3.92 -19.59
C LEU A 133 -2.46 3.03 -20.65
N GLU A 134 -2.18 1.72 -20.64
CA GLU A 134 -2.85 0.74 -21.52
C GLU A 134 -4.35 0.61 -21.23
N GLN A 135 -4.78 0.86 -19.98
CA GLN A 135 -6.19 0.92 -19.59
C GLN A 135 -6.85 2.29 -19.89
N GLY A 136 -6.14 3.23 -20.52
CA GLY A 136 -6.67 4.53 -20.95
C GLY A 136 -6.61 5.63 -19.90
N VAL A 137 -5.80 5.49 -18.84
CA VAL A 137 -5.52 6.58 -17.89
C VAL A 137 -4.62 7.62 -18.56
N ASP A 138 -4.90 8.91 -18.34
CA ASP A 138 -4.11 9.99 -18.92
C ASP A 138 -2.69 10.04 -18.30
N SER A 139 -1.70 10.27 -19.15
CA SER A 139 -0.30 10.42 -18.72
C SER A 139 -0.06 11.58 -17.75
N SER A 140 -0.90 12.62 -17.77
CA SER A 140 -0.77 13.80 -16.88
C SER A 140 -0.96 13.46 -15.40
N VAL A 141 -1.54 12.28 -15.10
CA VAL A 141 -1.69 11.76 -13.74
C VAL A 141 -0.31 11.47 -13.12
N PHE A 142 0.72 11.26 -13.94
CA PHE A 142 2.00 10.75 -13.52
C PHE A 142 3.13 11.77 -13.75
N GLU A 143 3.96 11.94 -12.74
CA GLU A 143 5.18 12.75 -12.82
C GLU A 143 6.39 11.87 -12.49
N ALA A 144 7.34 11.76 -13.42
CA ALA A 144 8.56 11.00 -13.18
C ALA A 144 9.40 11.67 -12.09
N LEU A 145 9.77 10.92 -11.05
CA LEU A 145 10.63 11.45 -10.01
C LEU A 145 12.07 11.55 -10.50
N PRO A 146 12.88 12.48 -9.94
CA PRO A 146 14.29 12.58 -10.26
C PRO A 146 14.99 11.23 -10.04
N LYS A 147 15.41 10.61 -11.13
CA LYS A 147 16.31 9.46 -11.08
C LYS A 147 17.71 9.99 -10.79
N ALA A 148 18.44 9.28 -9.93
CA ALA A 148 19.88 9.43 -9.87
C ALA A 148 20.43 9.43 -11.31
N SER A 149 21.07 10.52 -11.74
CA SER A 149 21.76 10.54 -13.04
C SER A 149 22.75 9.37 -13.09
N GLU A 150 23.03 8.84 -14.28
CA GLU A 150 23.97 7.73 -14.50
C GLU A 150 25.36 7.96 -13.85
N GLN A 151 25.67 9.20 -13.45
CA GLN A 151 26.93 9.59 -12.83
C GLN A 151 26.88 9.74 -11.29
N ALA A 152 25.70 9.72 -10.65
CA ALA A 152 25.59 9.83 -9.19
C ALA A 152 24.33 9.14 -8.62
N VAL A 153 24.50 7.93 -8.11
CA VAL A 153 23.48 7.22 -7.30
C VAL A 153 23.18 8.05 -6.05
N LEU A 154 21.91 8.42 -5.85
CA LEU A 154 21.48 9.13 -4.65
C LEU A 154 21.68 8.24 -3.42
N PRO A 155 22.30 8.74 -2.34
CA PRO A 155 22.48 7.98 -1.11
C PRO A 155 21.14 7.74 -0.39
N ARG A 156 21.15 6.79 0.53
CA ARG A 156 20.02 6.53 1.44
C ARG A 156 19.85 7.67 2.44
N CYS A 157 18.63 8.02 2.79
CA CYS A 157 18.36 9.12 3.73
C CYS A 157 19.02 8.93 5.10
N ARG A 158 19.16 7.67 5.56
CA ARG A 158 19.93 7.33 6.77
C ARG A 158 21.42 7.66 6.70
N GLN A 159 22.01 7.67 5.50
CA GLN A 159 23.43 7.93 5.26
C GLN A 159 23.74 9.43 5.08
N VAL A 160 22.71 10.24 4.84
CA VAL A 160 22.87 11.67 4.59
C VAL A 160 22.86 12.44 5.92
N GLY A 161 23.92 13.15 6.27
CA GLY A 161 23.92 13.98 7.49
C GLY A 161 23.07 15.26 7.36
N ASP A 162 23.05 15.84 6.16
CA ASP A 162 22.40 17.10 5.87
C ASP A 162 20.89 16.94 5.63
N ARG A 163 20.06 17.57 6.47
CA ARG A 163 18.60 17.50 6.39
C ARG A 163 18.01 18.08 5.10
N GLY A 164 18.73 18.98 4.44
CA GLY A 164 18.27 19.65 3.22
C GLY A 164 18.64 18.93 1.92
N LYS A 165 19.45 17.86 1.96
CA LYS A 165 19.88 17.15 0.75
C LYS A 165 18.85 16.10 0.30
N PRO A 166 18.75 15.88 -1.03
CA PRO A 166 17.91 14.81 -1.58
C PRO A 166 18.51 13.43 -1.28
N CYS A 167 17.65 12.44 -1.15
CA CYS A 167 18.02 11.07 -0.86
C CYS A 167 16.93 10.07 -1.24
N VAL A 168 17.25 8.78 -1.21
CA VAL A 168 16.28 7.70 -1.32
C VAL A 168 15.81 7.29 0.07
N CYS A 169 14.53 7.50 0.34
CA CYS A 169 13.84 7.09 1.56
C CYS A 169 13.38 5.63 1.45
N ARG A 170 13.41 4.90 2.56
CA ARG A 170 12.68 3.63 2.70
C ARG A 170 11.63 3.73 3.75
N TYR A 171 10.47 3.17 3.43
CA TYR A 171 9.39 2.99 4.38
C TYR A 171 8.97 1.52 4.45
N GLY A 172 9.02 0.95 5.65
CA GLY A 172 8.56 -0.41 5.94
C GLY A 172 7.11 -0.42 6.43
N LEU A 173 6.29 -1.29 5.86
CA LEU A 173 4.88 -1.48 6.26
C LEU A 173 4.55 -2.98 6.33
N SER A 174 3.96 -3.41 7.44
CA SER A 174 3.55 -4.81 7.63
C SER A 174 2.05 -4.92 7.85
N LEU A 175 1.39 -5.70 7.00
CA LEU A 175 0.04 -6.18 7.24
C LEU A 175 0.13 -7.41 8.13
N ALA A 176 0.02 -7.20 9.46
CA ALA A 176 0.17 -8.27 10.46
C ALA A 176 -0.82 -9.42 10.28
N TRP A 177 -1.99 -9.15 9.70
CA TRP A 177 -2.97 -10.16 9.36
C TRP A 177 -3.97 -9.66 8.31
N TYR A 178 -4.24 -10.47 7.28
CA TYR A 178 -5.35 -10.25 6.36
C TYR A 178 -5.81 -11.58 5.70
N PRO A 179 -7.11 -11.70 5.34
CA PRO A 179 -7.62 -12.84 4.57
C PRO A 179 -7.10 -12.85 3.13
N CYS A 180 -6.18 -13.76 2.81
CA CYS A 180 -5.43 -13.73 1.55
C CYS A 180 -5.89 -14.76 0.50
N MET A 181 -6.50 -15.87 0.92
CA MET A 181 -6.84 -16.96 0.01
C MET A 181 -8.08 -17.74 0.47
N LEU A 182 -8.92 -18.16 -0.48
CA LEU A 182 -10.03 -19.09 -0.24
C LEU A 182 -9.51 -20.53 -0.20
N LYS A 183 -9.92 -21.30 0.82
CA LYS A 183 -9.65 -22.74 0.90
C LYS A 183 -10.81 -23.50 0.27
N TYR A 184 -10.46 -24.42 -0.61
CA TYR A 184 -11.40 -25.32 -1.28
C TYR A 184 -11.18 -26.75 -0.79
N CYS A 185 -12.26 -27.44 -0.47
CA CYS A 185 -12.25 -28.82 -0.03
C CYS A 185 -12.99 -29.70 -1.04
N HIS A 186 -12.62 -30.98 -1.08
CA HIS A 186 -13.28 -32.00 -1.88
C HIS A 186 -14.08 -32.93 -0.96
N SER A 187 -15.26 -33.36 -1.41
CA SER A 187 -16.04 -34.40 -0.73
C SER A 187 -16.37 -35.49 -1.74
N ARG A 188 -16.47 -36.73 -1.28
CA ARG A 188 -16.91 -37.85 -2.12
C ARG A 188 -18.33 -37.64 -2.68
N ASP A 189 -19.15 -36.86 -1.97
CA ASP A 189 -20.55 -36.59 -2.34
C ASP A 189 -20.71 -35.40 -3.31
N ARG A 190 -19.64 -34.63 -3.57
CA ARG A 190 -19.67 -33.47 -4.47
C ARG A 190 -18.51 -33.52 -5.47
N PRO A 191 -18.78 -33.67 -6.78
CA PRO A 191 -17.73 -33.70 -7.80
C PRO A 191 -16.93 -32.39 -7.87
N ALA A 192 -17.59 -31.25 -7.62
CA ALA A 192 -16.96 -29.93 -7.66
C ALA A 192 -16.39 -29.53 -6.28
N PRO A 193 -15.18 -28.93 -6.22
CA PRO A 193 -14.63 -28.38 -4.99
C PRO A 193 -15.53 -27.30 -4.41
N TYR A 194 -15.69 -27.28 -3.08
CA TYR A 194 -16.51 -26.29 -2.38
C TYR A 194 -15.67 -25.43 -1.44
N LYS A 195 -16.08 -24.17 -1.24
CA LYS A 195 -15.43 -23.24 -0.31
C LYS A 195 -15.62 -23.74 1.12
N CYS A 196 -14.53 -24.10 1.79
CA CYS A 196 -14.56 -24.66 3.15
C CYS A 196 -13.84 -23.80 4.19
N GLY A 197 -13.06 -22.81 3.75
CA GLY A 197 -12.36 -21.94 4.68
C GLY A 197 -11.65 -20.79 4.00
N ILE A 198 -10.88 -20.07 4.79
CA ILE A 198 -10.07 -18.94 4.37
C ILE A 198 -8.71 -19.09 5.02
N ARG A 199 -7.66 -18.80 4.27
CA ARG A 199 -6.30 -18.66 4.78
C ARG A 199 -6.04 -17.20 5.14
N SER A 200 -5.46 -17.03 6.31
CA SER A 200 -4.95 -15.78 6.82
C SER A 200 -3.47 -15.62 6.48
N CYS A 201 -3.05 -14.47 5.96
CA CYS A 201 -1.63 -14.20 5.70
C CYS A 201 -1.14 -12.96 6.46
N GLN A 202 0.16 -12.90 6.64
CA GLN A 202 0.92 -11.70 6.95
C GLN A 202 1.79 -11.35 5.75
N LYS A 203 2.00 -10.07 5.46
CA LYS A 203 2.94 -9.62 4.42
C LYS A 203 3.57 -8.28 4.80
N SER A 204 4.86 -8.17 4.55
CA SER A 204 5.63 -6.93 4.72
C SER A 204 5.98 -6.34 3.36
N TYR A 205 6.04 -5.01 3.32
CA TYR A 205 6.35 -4.20 2.15
C TYR A 205 7.47 -3.24 2.51
N SER A 206 8.37 -3.00 1.57
CA SER A 206 9.42 -2.00 1.66
C SER A 206 9.31 -1.09 0.44
N PHE A 207 9.00 0.18 0.67
CA PHE A 207 8.85 1.19 -0.36
C PHE A 207 10.10 2.05 -0.41
N ASP A 208 10.81 2.05 -1.52
CA ASP A 208 11.97 2.90 -1.77
C ASP A 208 11.55 4.04 -2.71
N PHE A 209 11.71 5.30 -2.28
CA PHE A 209 11.22 6.47 -3.03
C PHE A 209 12.13 7.69 -2.86
N TYR A 210 12.12 8.57 -3.86
CA TYR A 210 12.87 9.82 -3.82
C TYR A 210 12.22 10.82 -2.86
N VAL A 211 13.04 11.50 -2.06
CA VAL A 211 12.62 12.71 -1.34
C VAL A 211 13.58 13.87 -1.64
N PRO A 212 13.07 15.09 -1.86
CA PRO A 212 13.92 16.25 -2.16
C PRO A 212 14.76 16.70 -0.97
N GLN A 213 14.33 16.38 0.25
CA GLN A 213 14.99 16.75 1.49
C GLN A 213 14.90 15.60 2.48
N ARG A 214 16.03 15.20 3.08
CA ARG A 214 16.08 14.15 4.10
C ARG A 214 15.09 14.38 5.25
N GLN A 215 14.77 15.63 5.61
CA GLN A 215 13.80 15.90 6.69
C GLN A 215 12.39 15.33 6.45
N LEU A 216 12.04 15.03 5.18
CA LEU A 216 10.81 14.36 4.78
C LEU A 216 10.87 12.83 4.95
N CYS A 217 11.98 12.31 5.48
CA CYS A 217 12.20 10.89 5.71
C CYS A 217 13.08 10.67 6.95
N LEU A 218 12.50 10.83 8.14
CA LEU A 218 13.18 10.59 9.42
C LEU A 218 13.02 9.16 9.96
N TRP A 219 12.43 8.27 9.15
CA TRP A 219 12.07 6.89 9.47
C TRP A 219 12.73 5.89 8.51
N ASP A 220 13.79 6.30 7.80
CA ASP A 220 14.62 5.40 6.97
C ASP A 220 15.41 4.43 7.86
N GLU A 221 14.72 3.44 8.41
CA GLU A 221 15.25 2.38 9.25
C GLU A 221 15.47 1.09 8.44
N ASP A 222 16.35 0.21 8.92
CA ASP A 222 16.45 -1.15 8.36
C ASP A 222 15.19 -1.99 8.71
N PRO A 223 14.74 -2.87 7.80
CA PRO A 223 13.55 -3.70 8.00
C PRO A 223 13.66 -4.74 9.12
#